data_AF-A0A163J5W8-F1
#
_entry.id   AF-A0A163J5W8-F1
#
_cell.length_a   1.000
_cell.length_b   1.000
_cell.length_c   1.000
_cell.angle_alpha   90.00
_cell.angle_beta   90.00
_cell.angle_gamma   90.00
#
_symmetry.space_group_name_H-M   'P 1'
#
loop_
_entity.id
_entity.type
_entity.pdbx_description
1 polymer ?
#
loop_
_entity_poly.entity_id
_entity_poly.type
_entity_poly.pdbx_seq_one_letter_code
_entity_poly.pdbx_strand_id
1 'polypeptide(L)'
;MATNELPSYLPALPDVEQLSDRVWRIMGLNPSNFCLQGTNTYLIGLGDRKILLDVGEGDPAYLQLLQQCLKDISPTAYISDILISHCHHDHWRSLSPIMQSALNSPSRPIRVHKYPLSLDSEDYANHMIEFPQDIPISPLHDQQTFHLDDGATTLRTMYTPGHADDHCCFWLEQSNTLLSADCVVGHGWVVVSDMKTYMASLETLATLPPSLRLYPGHGIVVEKGLDRIKEYLAHLLNKEAMIIKTLQSPPPAGNAGWSSWNLTFELPGLNVKPHTEHLVSFTIMLHLLKLGKEGKARIVDGSDFDPENMYPMMDKEWCYVDKNIDSAPQTNRTLYNDLERRTQGSPLLLTVLSIFDLPSLTFAFCIIAPLYLSRSNGMAMDRGFLAPECNGHGLGLGIGLKAIALLNITILLLTIFGHYT
;
A
#
# COMPACT_ATOMS: atom_id res chain seq x y z
N MET A 1 -17.91 10.92 -25.11
CA MET A 1 -18.63 9.65 -25.27
C MET A 1 -17.60 8.58 -25.57
N ALA A 2 -17.04 7.96 -24.53
CA ALA A 2 -16.21 6.77 -24.71
C ALA A 2 -17.18 5.63 -25.00
N THR A 3 -16.92 4.89 -26.08
CA THR A 3 -17.71 3.72 -26.46
C THR A 3 -17.66 2.68 -25.34
N ASN A 4 -18.81 2.25 -24.84
CA ASN A 4 -19.01 1.14 -23.88
C ASN A 4 -18.64 -0.23 -24.48
N GLU A 5 -17.62 -0.30 -25.35
CA GLU A 5 -17.11 -1.58 -25.83
C GLU A 5 -16.13 -2.13 -24.80
N LEU A 6 -16.50 -3.27 -24.21
CA LEU A 6 -15.63 -4.02 -23.32
C LEU A 6 -14.27 -4.27 -24.00
N PRO A 7 -13.15 -4.20 -23.27
CA PRO A 7 -11.86 -4.52 -23.84
C PRO A 7 -11.89 -5.92 -24.48
N SER A 8 -11.47 -6.04 -25.75
CA SER A 8 -11.54 -7.27 -26.56
C SER A 8 -10.78 -8.48 -26.02
N TYR A 9 -10.04 -8.32 -24.92
CA TYR A 9 -9.32 -9.38 -24.23
C TYR A 9 -10.13 -10.07 -23.12
N LEU A 10 -11.26 -9.51 -22.69
CA LEU A 10 -12.06 -10.10 -21.63
C LEU A 10 -12.86 -11.30 -22.17
N PRO A 11 -12.80 -12.47 -21.52
CA PRO A 11 -13.64 -13.60 -21.93
C PRO A 11 -15.11 -13.28 -21.68
N ALA A 12 -15.97 -13.78 -22.58
CA ALA A 12 -17.41 -13.74 -22.35
C ALA A 12 -17.78 -14.61 -21.15
N LEU A 13 -18.58 -14.06 -20.25
CA LEU A 13 -19.14 -14.77 -19.11
C LEU A 13 -20.64 -14.99 -19.33
N PRO A 14 -21.16 -16.20 -19.11
CA PRO A 14 -22.60 -16.42 -19.14
C PRO A 14 -23.27 -15.67 -17.99
N ASP A 15 -24.49 -15.20 -18.25
CA ASP A 15 -25.33 -14.46 -17.31
C ASP A 15 -25.56 -15.24 -16.00
N VAL A 16 -25.68 -16.57 -16.09
CA VAL A 16 -25.76 -17.47 -14.93
C VAL A 16 -24.82 -18.64 -15.13
N GLU A 17 -24.04 -18.97 -14.10
CA GLU A 17 -23.11 -20.10 -14.10
C GLU A 17 -23.11 -20.81 -12.75
N GLN A 18 -23.30 -22.14 -12.75
CA GLN A 18 -23.06 -22.93 -11.56
C GLN A 18 -21.55 -23.21 -11.41
N LEU A 19 -20.90 -22.56 -10.46
CA LEU A 19 -19.45 -22.68 -10.23
C LEU A 19 -19.08 -23.88 -9.37
N SER A 20 -20.01 -24.36 -8.54
CA SER A 20 -19.85 -25.54 -7.68
C SER A 20 -21.20 -26.13 -7.30
N ASP A 21 -21.19 -27.20 -6.51
CA ASP A 21 -22.40 -27.82 -5.96
C ASP A 21 -23.29 -26.84 -5.15
N ARG A 22 -22.70 -25.75 -4.63
CA ARG A 22 -23.38 -24.82 -3.72
C ARG A 22 -23.22 -23.34 -4.07
N VAL A 23 -22.64 -23.01 -5.22
CA VAL A 23 -22.44 -21.61 -5.63
C VAL A 23 -22.83 -21.40 -7.08
N TRP A 24 -23.71 -20.44 -7.31
CA TRP A 24 -24.10 -19.95 -8.63
C TRP A 24 -23.71 -18.47 -8.75
N ARG A 25 -23.00 -18.13 -9.82
CA ARG A 25 -22.73 -16.74 -10.21
C ARG A 25 -23.88 -16.23 -11.06
N ILE A 26 -24.34 -15.02 -10.78
CA ILE A 26 -25.32 -14.30 -11.59
C ILE A 26 -24.72 -12.95 -11.95
N MET A 27 -24.69 -12.61 -13.24
CA MET A 27 -24.16 -11.34 -13.71
C MET A 27 -25.14 -10.20 -13.41
N GLY A 28 -24.62 -9.09 -12.90
CA GLY A 28 -25.36 -7.85 -12.63
C GLY A 28 -25.79 -7.07 -13.88
N LEU A 29 -25.40 -7.54 -15.07
CA LEU A 29 -25.73 -6.98 -16.39
C LEU A 29 -25.28 -5.53 -16.61
N ASN A 30 -24.23 -5.11 -15.91
CA ASN A 30 -23.69 -3.76 -15.90
C ASN A 30 -22.23 -3.69 -16.38
N PRO A 31 -21.93 -4.09 -17.64
CA PRO A 31 -20.55 -4.07 -18.13
C PRO A 31 -19.99 -2.65 -18.20
N SER A 32 -18.78 -2.44 -17.69
CA SER A 32 -18.11 -1.14 -17.70
C SER A 32 -16.59 -1.28 -17.54
N ASN A 33 -15.85 -0.17 -17.60
CA ASN A 33 -14.41 -0.17 -17.34
C ASN A 33 -14.07 -0.55 -15.89
N PHE A 34 -14.99 -0.31 -14.94
CA PHE A 34 -14.81 -0.63 -13.52
C PHE A 34 -15.38 -2.02 -13.19
N CYS A 35 -16.56 -2.34 -13.73
CA CYS A 35 -17.25 -3.60 -13.45
C CYS A 35 -16.84 -4.75 -14.39
N LEU A 36 -15.95 -4.51 -15.37
CA LEU A 36 -15.55 -5.47 -16.39
C LEU A 36 -16.78 -6.02 -17.13
N GLN A 37 -16.95 -7.36 -17.22
CA GLN A 37 -18.14 -7.99 -17.80
C GLN A 37 -19.45 -7.64 -17.06
N GLY A 38 -19.36 -7.11 -15.84
CA GLY A 38 -20.47 -6.83 -14.93
C GLY A 38 -20.13 -7.31 -13.52
N THR A 39 -20.94 -6.91 -12.55
CA THR A 39 -20.80 -7.37 -11.17
C THR A 39 -21.19 -8.85 -11.09
N ASN A 40 -20.33 -9.65 -10.47
CA ASN A 40 -20.61 -11.03 -10.12
C ASN A 40 -21.35 -11.05 -8.78
N THR A 41 -22.62 -11.42 -8.80
CA THR A 41 -23.36 -11.73 -7.57
C THR A 41 -23.40 -13.24 -7.37
N TYR A 42 -23.58 -13.70 -6.13
CA TYR A 42 -23.47 -15.11 -5.81
C TYR A 42 -24.62 -15.62 -4.96
N LEU A 43 -25.33 -16.64 -5.47
CA LEU A 43 -26.21 -17.47 -4.64
C LEU A 43 -25.39 -18.61 -4.03
N ILE A 44 -25.48 -18.76 -2.71
CA ILE A 44 -24.65 -19.67 -1.92
C ILE A 44 -25.57 -20.57 -1.09
N GLY A 45 -25.36 -21.88 -1.15
CA GLY A 45 -26.04 -22.89 -0.35
C GLY A 45 -26.33 -24.18 -1.12
N LEU A 46 -26.25 -25.33 -0.46
CA LEU A 46 -26.53 -26.62 -1.09
C LEU A 46 -28.05 -26.91 -1.11
N GLY A 47 -28.75 -26.58 -0.02
CA GLY A 47 -30.20 -26.77 0.15
C GLY A 47 -31.06 -25.65 -0.45
N ASP A 48 -32.37 -25.63 -0.15
CA ASP A 48 -33.29 -24.61 -0.68
C ASP A 48 -33.01 -23.19 -0.16
N ARG A 49 -32.53 -23.08 1.08
CA ARG A 49 -32.14 -21.80 1.66
C ARG A 49 -30.84 -21.32 1.02
N LYS A 50 -30.86 -20.11 0.46
CA LYS A 50 -29.70 -19.44 -0.13
C LYS A 50 -29.33 -18.17 0.61
N ILE A 51 -28.05 -17.85 0.61
CA ILE A 51 -27.52 -16.52 0.84
C ILE A 51 -27.19 -15.89 -0.51
N LEU A 52 -27.57 -14.64 -0.72
CA LEU A 52 -27.17 -13.85 -1.88
C LEU A 52 -26.07 -12.87 -1.47
N LEU A 53 -24.90 -12.95 -2.10
CA LEU A 53 -23.83 -11.96 -1.95
C LEU A 53 -23.90 -10.97 -3.11
N ASP A 54 -24.02 -9.69 -2.76
CA ASP A 54 -24.20 -8.54 -3.64
C ASP A 54 -25.41 -8.66 -4.57
N VAL A 55 -25.82 -7.54 -5.18
CA VAL A 55 -27.06 -7.48 -5.96
C VAL A 55 -26.96 -6.69 -7.27
N GLY A 56 -25.78 -6.26 -7.71
CA GLY A 56 -25.65 -5.54 -8.96
C GLY A 56 -26.10 -4.07 -8.88
N GLU A 57 -26.05 -3.38 -10.03
CA GLU A 57 -26.21 -1.92 -10.13
C GLU A 57 -27.65 -1.42 -10.36
N GLY A 58 -28.65 -2.32 -10.31
CA GLY A 58 -30.05 -1.96 -10.55
C GLY A 58 -30.52 -2.16 -11.98
N ASP A 59 -29.85 -2.99 -12.78
CA ASP A 59 -30.35 -3.38 -14.09
C ASP A 59 -31.74 -4.06 -13.95
N PRO A 60 -32.79 -3.60 -14.67
CA PRO A 60 -34.14 -4.15 -14.53
C PRO A 60 -34.27 -5.65 -14.87
N ALA A 61 -33.38 -6.20 -15.70
CA ALA A 61 -33.39 -7.61 -16.08
C ALA A 61 -32.70 -8.51 -15.04
N TYR A 62 -31.84 -7.96 -14.17
CA TYR A 62 -31.15 -8.73 -13.13
C TYR A 62 -32.12 -9.46 -12.19
N LEU A 63 -33.21 -8.80 -11.75
CA LEU A 63 -34.20 -9.44 -10.86
C LEU A 63 -34.87 -10.65 -11.52
N GLN A 64 -35.13 -10.57 -12.83
CA GLN A 64 -35.74 -11.68 -13.58
C GLN A 64 -34.76 -12.86 -13.67
N LEU A 65 -33.49 -12.56 -13.92
CA LEU A 65 -32.41 -13.54 -13.96
C LEU A 65 -32.23 -14.24 -12.60
N LEU A 66 -32.23 -13.48 -11.51
CA LEU A 66 -32.16 -13.99 -10.14
C LEU A 66 -33.35 -14.92 -9.81
N GLN A 67 -34.57 -14.50 -10.16
CA GLN A 67 -35.78 -15.29 -9.95
C GLN A 67 -35.77 -16.58 -10.78
N GLN A 68 -35.26 -16.54 -12.01
CA GLN A 68 -35.14 -17.71 -12.86
C GLN A 68 -34.08 -18.67 -12.32
N CYS A 69 -32.90 -18.15 -11.92
CA CYS A 69 -31.84 -18.95 -11.32
C CYS A 69 -32.32 -19.70 -10.07
N LEU A 70 -33.04 -19.04 -9.16
CA LEU A 70 -33.62 -19.71 -7.99
C LEU A 70 -34.55 -20.87 -8.38
N LYS A 71 -35.45 -20.66 -9.34
CA LYS A 71 -36.37 -21.71 -9.83
C LYS A 71 -35.65 -22.88 -10.48
N ASP A 72 -34.59 -22.59 -11.24
CA ASP A 72 -33.78 -23.60 -11.92
C ASP A 72 -32.96 -24.44 -10.92
N ILE A 73 -32.55 -23.85 -9.79
CA ILE A 73 -31.90 -24.56 -8.69
C ILE A 73 -32.89 -25.51 -7.99
N SER A 74 -34.04 -24.99 -7.56
CA SER A 74 -35.10 -25.78 -6.93
C SER A 74 -36.42 -25.00 -6.89
N PRO A 75 -37.59 -25.64 -7.11
CA PRO A 75 -38.89 -24.98 -7.02
C PRO A 75 -39.18 -24.32 -5.66
N THR A 76 -38.49 -24.76 -4.61
CA THR A 76 -38.66 -24.28 -3.23
C THR A 76 -37.52 -23.39 -2.75
N ALA A 77 -36.49 -23.16 -3.57
CA ALA A 77 -35.36 -22.31 -3.25
C ALA A 77 -35.78 -20.89 -2.89
N TYR A 78 -35.11 -20.30 -1.91
CA TYR A 78 -35.39 -18.94 -1.45
C TYR A 78 -34.15 -18.28 -0.87
N ILE A 79 -34.14 -16.95 -0.89
CA ILE A 79 -33.08 -16.16 -0.26
C ILE A 79 -33.49 -15.88 1.19
N SER A 80 -32.63 -16.22 2.14
CA SER A 80 -32.85 -15.85 3.55
C SER A 80 -32.06 -14.62 3.96
N ASP A 81 -30.90 -14.42 3.34
CA ASP A 81 -29.95 -13.38 3.69
C ASP A 81 -29.37 -12.77 2.41
N ILE A 82 -29.30 -11.44 2.37
CA ILE A 82 -28.50 -10.69 1.41
C ILE A 82 -27.32 -10.11 2.16
N LEU A 83 -26.10 -10.40 1.71
CA LEU A 83 -24.87 -9.81 2.22
C LEU A 83 -24.41 -8.77 1.20
N ILE A 84 -24.18 -7.54 1.64
CA ILE A 84 -23.58 -6.48 0.83
C ILE A 84 -22.10 -6.39 1.21
N SER A 85 -21.22 -6.61 0.24
CA SER A 85 -19.77 -6.63 0.47
C SER A 85 -19.22 -5.26 0.87
N HIS A 86 -19.69 -4.18 0.24
CA HIS A 86 -19.23 -2.82 0.52
C HIS A 86 -20.16 -1.73 -0.06
N CYS A 87 -19.76 -0.46 0.03
CA CYS A 87 -20.57 0.72 -0.28
C CYS A 87 -20.76 1.06 -1.78
N HIS A 88 -19.97 0.51 -2.70
CA HIS A 88 -20.07 0.89 -4.11
C HIS A 88 -21.38 0.41 -4.75
N HIS A 89 -21.93 1.27 -5.60
CA HIS A 89 -23.31 1.19 -6.07
C HIS A 89 -23.66 -0.09 -6.82
N ASP A 90 -22.70 -0.66 -7.52
CA ASP A 90 -22.86 -1.86 -8.31
C ASP A 90 -22.93 -3.13 -7.45
N HIS A 91 -22.74 -3.03 -6.14
CA HIS A 91 -22.91 -4.15 -5.21
C HIS A 91 -24.26 -4.14 -4.48
N TRP A 92 -25.01 -3.02 -4.48
CA TRP A 92 -26.23 -2.88 -3.68
C TRP A 92 -27.45 -2.27 -4.38
N ARG A 93 -27.33 -1.61 -5.54
CA ARG A 93 -28.46 -0.81 -6.09
C ARG A 93 -29.70 -1.62 -6.47
N SER A 94 -29.58 -2.90 -6.81
CA SER A 94 -30.78 -3.73 -7.03
C SER A 94 -31.50 -4.18 -5.76
N LEU A 95 -31.08 -3.73 -4.57
CA LEU A 95 -31.67 -4.15 -3.30
C LEU A 95 -33.15 -3.77 -3.20
N SER A 96 -33.53 -2.53 -3.52
CA SER A 96 -34.93 -2.08 -3.43
C SER A 96 -35.88 -2.90 -4.33
N PRO A 97 -35.59 -3.12 -5.64
CA PRO A 97 -36.37 -4.02 -6.48
C PRO A 97 -36.52 -5.44 -5.89
N ILE A 98 -35.46 -6.01 -5.31
CA ILE A 98 -35.52 -7.35 -4.71
C ILE A 98 -36.45 -7.35 -3.49
N MET A 99 -36.28 -6.39 -2.58
CA MET A 99 -37.04 -6.31 -1.33
C MET A 99 -38.53 -6.00 -1.55
N GLN A 100 -38.88 -5.38 -2.69
CA GLN A 100 -40.27 -5.12 -3.10
C GLN A 100 -40.89 -6.28 -3.91
N SER A 101 -40.09 -7.28 -4.32
CA SER A 101 -40.55 -8.40 -5.13
C SER A 101 -41.14 -9.53 -4.27
N ALA A 102 -41.73 -10.53 -4.94
CA ALA A 102 -42.23 -11.75 -4.28
C ALA A 102 -41.14 -12.59 -3.60
N LEU A 103 -39.85 -12.31 -3.84
CA LEU A 103 -38.73 -12.96 -3.14
C LEU A 103 -38.71 -12.62 -1.65
N ASN A 104 -39.13 -11.41 -1.28
CA ASN A 104 -39.24 -10.98 0.10
C ASN A 104 -40.71 -11.03 0.53
N SER A 105 -41.04 -11.93 1.44
CA SER A 105 -42.43 -12.13 1.89
C SER A 105 -42.51 -12.27 3.41
N PRO A 106 -43.66 -12.00 4.04
CA PRO A 106 -43.80 -12.14 5.49
C PRO A 106 -43.51 -13.56 6.02
N SER A 107 -43.71 -14.60 5.20
CA SER A 107 -43.41 -15.99 5.56
C SER A 107 -41.93 -16.36 5.37
N ARG A 108 -41.21 -15.63 4.51
CA ARG A 108 -39.78 -15.79 4.22
C ARG A 108 -39.14 -14.40 4.08
N PRO A 109 -38.98 -13.66 5.20
CA PRO A 109 -38.40 -12.33 5.14
C PRO A 109 -36.90 -12.43 4.83
N ILE A 110 -36.43 -11.58 3.94
CA ILE A 110 -35.00 -11.47 3.64
C ILE A 110 -34.33 -10.56 4.67
N ARG A 111 -33.22 -11.01 5.25
CA ARG A 111 -32.38 -10.19 6.13
C ARG A 111 -31.24 -9.58 5.31
N VAL A 112 -31.07 -8.27 5.39
CA VAL A 112 -29.98 -7.56 4.71
C VAL A 112 -28.87 -7.31 5.70
N HIS A 113 -27.64 -7.64 5.33
CA HIS A 113 -26.46 -7.47 6.17
C HIS A 113 -25.40 -6.64 5.47
N LYS A 114 -24.77 -5.74 6.22
CA LYS A 114 -23.69 -4.87 5.75
C LYS A 114 -22.77 -4.53 6.91
N TYR A 115 -21.47 -4.39 6.66
CA TYR A 115 -20.54 -3.93 7.69
C TYR A 115 -20.81 -2.45 8.01
N PRO A 116 -20.80 -2.05 9.30
CA PRO A 116 -21.09 -0.68 9.66
C PRO A 116 -20.00 0.29 9.17
N LEU A 117 -20.43 1.41 8.58
CA LEU A 117 -19.59 2.56 8.28
C LEU A 117 -19.56 3.53 9.44
N SER A 118 -18.43 4.21 9.65
CA SER A 118 -18.35 5.29 10.64
C SER A 118 -19.14 6.51 10.18
N LEU A 119 -19.87 7.17 11.08
CA LEU A 119 -20.74 8.30 10.74
C LEU A 119 -19.97 9.50 10.16
N ASP A 120 -18.69 9.60 10.46
CA ASP A 120 -17.75 10.63 10.00
C ASP A 120 -16.93 10.21 8.76
N SER A 121 -17.14 9.00 8.23
CA SER A 121 -16.46 8.55 7.01
C SER A 121 -17.07 9.17 5.75
N GLU A 122 -16.23 9.47 4.78
CA GLU A 122 -16.67 9.91 3.45
C GLU A 122 -17.54 8.84 2.76
N ASP A 123 -17.18 7.56 2.95
CA ASP A 123 -17.99 6.43 2.49
C ASP A 123 -19.41 6.49 3.05
N TYR A 124 -19.59 6.79 4.35
CA TYR A 124 -20.92 6.96 4.93
C TYR A 124 -21.68 8.10 4.26
N ALA A 125 -21.05 9.27 4.13
CA ALA A 125 -21.68 10.45 3.53
C ALA A 125 -22.11 10.20 2.08
N ASN A 126 -21.29 9.54 1.27
CA ASN A 126 -21.57 9.27 -0.13
C ASN A 126 -22.56 8.11 -0.33
N HIS A 127 -22.51 7.09 0.52
CA HIS A 127 -23.29 5.87 0.35
C HIS A 127 -24.62 5.89 1.08
N MET A 128 -24.59 6.17 2.39
CA MET A 128 -25.76 5.97 3.26
C MET A 128 -26.86 7.00 3.02
N ILE A 129 -26.59 8.09 2.28
CA ILE A 129 -27.62 9.03 1.79
C ILE A 129 -28.46 8.39 0.68
N GLU A 130 -27.83 7.67 -0.25
CA GLU A 130 -28.54 7.00 -1.36
C GLU A 130 -29.08 5.61 -0.98
N PHE A 131 -28.48 4.97 0.03
CA PHE A 131 -28.89 3.65 0.47
C PHE A 131 -30.37 3.66 0.95
N PRO A 132 -31.17 2.61 0.68
CA PRO A 132 -32.59 2.62 1.04
C PRO A 132 -32.80 2.67 2.56
N GLN A 133 -33.42 3.73 3.05
CA GLN A 133 -33.60 4.00 4.49
C GLN A 133 -34.70 3.14 5.14
N ASP A 134 -35.59 2.58 4.35
CA ASP A 134 -36.72 1.75 4.78
C ASP A 134 -36.34 0.26 4.92
N ILE A 135 -35.13 -0.12 4.53
CA ILE A 135 -34.63 -1.49 4.59
C ILE A 135 -33.77 -1.66 5.85
N PRO A 136 -34.21 -2.45 6.86
CA PRO A 136 -33.42 -2.68 8.06
C PRO A 136 -32.12 -3.41 7.75
N ILE A 137 -31.00 -2.87 8.21
CA ILE A 137 -29.67 -3.48 8.07
C ILE A 137 -29.30 -4.19 9.37
N SER A 138 -28.94 -5.46 9.26
CA SER A 138 -28.25 -6.20 10.32
C SER A 138 -26.74 -5.96 10.19
N PRO A 139 -26.05 -5.44 11.23
CA PRO A 139 -24.63 -5.17 11.13
C PRO A 139 -23.85 -6.49 10.96
N LEU A 140 -22.93 -6.51 10.00
CA LEU A 140 -21.91 -7.55 9.92
C LEU A 140 -20.81 -7.30 10.94
N HIS A 141 -20.21 -8.39 11.40
CA HIS A 141 -19.01 -8.39 12.23
C HIS A 141 -17.92 -9.25 11.60
N ASP A 142 -16.65 -8.90 11.84
CA ASP A 142 -15.55 -9.76 11.45
C ASP A 142 -15.66 -11.15 12.11
N GLN A 143 -15.28 -12.19 11.37
CA GLN A 143 -15.41 -13.59 11.76
C GLN A 143 -16.83 -14.10 12.03
N GLN A 144 -17.87 -13.30 11.75
CA GLN A 144 -19.26 -13.76 11.85
C GLN A 144 -19.49 -14.94 10.90
N THR A 145 -20.09 -16.02 11.40
CA THR A 145 -20.41 -17.20 10.60
C THR A 145 -21.89 -17.29 10.28
N PHE A 146 -22.19 -17.65 9.04
CA PHE A 146 -23.51 -18.01 8.56
C PHE A 146 -23.54 -19.50 8.29
N HIS A 147 -24.32 -20.22 9.08
CA HIS A 147 -24.62 -21.64 8.85
C HIS A 147 -25.93 -21.77 8.08
N LEU A 148 -25.90 -22.50 6.98
CA LEU A 148 -27.12 -22.84 6.23
C LEU A 148 -27.74 -24.12 6.78
N ASP A 149 -29.01 -24.35 6.43
CA ASP A 149 -29.81 -25.47 6.93
C ASP A 149 -29.42 -26.83 6.33
N ASP A 150 -28.58 -26.84 5.29
CA ASP A 150 -27.97 -28.03 4.71
C ASP A 150 -26.93 -28.71 5.65
N GLY A 151 -26.53 -28.04 6.75
CA GLY A 151 -25.55 -28.56 7.71
C GLY A 151 -24.13 -28.72 7.17
N ALA A 152 -23.88 -28.31 5.92
CA ALA A 152 -22.65 -28.54 5.19
C ALA A 152 -22.08 -27.26 4.56
N THR A 153 -22.78 -26.13 4.63
CA THR A 153 -22.34 -24.84 4.10
C THR A 153 -22.15 -23.86 5.26
N THR A 154 -20.93 -23.34 5.39
CA THR A 154 -20.57 -22.30 6.35
C THR A 154 -19.83 -21.20 5.63
N LEU A 155 -20.39 -19.99 5.72
CA LEU A 155 -19.80 -18.80 5.15
C LEU A 155 -19.34 -17.89 6.29
N ARG A 156 -18.07 -17.50 6.29
CA ARG A 156 -17.48 -16.64 7.31
C ARG A 156 -17.16 -15.27 6.75
N THR A 157 -17.63 -14.22 7.41
CA THR A 157 -17.25 -12.84 7.11
C THR A 157 -15.79 -12.60 7.45
N MET A 158 -15.06 -11.95 6.54
CA MET A 158 -13.69 -11.50 6.72
C MET A 158 -13.66 -9.99 6.46
N TYR A 159 -13.54 -9.18 7.53
CA TYR A 159 -13.42 -7.74 7.38
C TYR A 159 -12.09 -7.40 6.70
N THR A 160 -12.17 -6.76 5.53
CA THR A 160 -11.04 -6.55 4.62
C THR A 160 -11.07 -5.12 4.06
N PRO A 161 -10.97 -4.11 4.94
CA PRO A 161 -11.06 -2.71 4.55
C PRO A 161 -9.91 -2.27 3.65
N GLY A 162 -10.06 -1.08 3.08
CA GLY A 162 -9.03 -0.37 2.32
C GLY A 162 -9.38 -0.19 0.85
N HIS A 163 -10.18 -1.08 0.26
CA HIS A 163 -10.91 -0.75 -0.97
C HIS A 163 -12.03 0.24 -0.67
N ALA A 164 -12.82 -0.10 0.35
CA ALA A 164 -13.80 0.74 1.03
C ALA A 164 -13.71 0.46 2.55
N ASP A 165 -14.22 1.36 3.38
CA ASP A 165 -14.12 1.26 4.85
C ASP A 165 -14.96 0.12 5.44
N ASP A 166 -16.02 -0.28 4.73
CA ASP A 166 -16.93 -1.37 5.11
C ASP A 166 -16.67 -2.68 4.35
N HIS A 167 -15.58 -2.76 3.57
CA HIS A 167 -15.37 -3.88 2.68
C HIS A 167 -15.19 -5.21 3.42
N CYS A 168 -15.97 -6.22 3.01
CA CYS A 168 -15.91 -7.58 3.51
C CYS A 168 -15.72 -8.59 2.38
N CYS A 169 -14.80 -9.53 2.58
CA CYS A 169 -14.77 -10.79 1.84
C CYS A 169 -15.56 -11.84 2.62
N PHE A 170 -15.95 -12.92 1.96
CA PHE A 170 -16.66 -14.03 2.59
C PHE A 170 -15.99 -15.35 2.27
N TRP A 171 -15.52 -16.07 3.30
CA TRP A 171 -14.81 -17.32 3.15
C TRP A 171 -15.75 -18.51 3.29
N LEU A 172 -15.90 -19.26 2.20
CA LEU A 172 -16.62 -20.52 2.14
C LEU A 172 -15.66 -21.66 2.51
N GLU A 173 -15.75 -22.10 3.76
CA GLU A 173 -14.73 -22.95 4.41
C GLU A 173 -14.60 -24.32 3.74
N GLN A 174 -15.73 -24.93 3.37
CA GLN A 174 -15.74 -26.32 2.87
C GLN A 174 -15.04 -26.48 1.52
N SER A 175 -15.03 -25.44 0.69
CA SER A 175 -14.46 -25.47 -0.65
C SER A 175 -13.13 -24.72 -0.75
N ASN A 176 -12.64 -24.15 0.36
CA ASN A 176 -11.55 -23.18 0.41
C ASN A 176 -11.72 -22.09 -0.67
N THR A 177 -12.89 -21.47 -0.70
CA THR A 177 -13.21 -20.43 -1.68
C THR A 177 -13.45 -19.11 -0.96
N LEU A 178 -12.74 -18.06 -1.37
CA LEU A 178 -13.00 -16.71 -0.91
C LEU A 178 -13.87 -16.01 -1.96
N LEU A 179 -15.05 -15.56 -1.56
CA LEU A 179 -15.79 -14.58 -2.33
C LEU A 179 -15.17 -13.21 -2.02
N SER A 180 -14.33 -12.73 -2.93
CA SER A 180 -13.39 -11.64 -2.67
C SER A 180 -13.94 -10.25 -2.95
N ALA A 181 -15.12 -10.15 -3.56
CA ALA A 181 -15.70 -8.88 -4.03
C ALA A 181 -14.60 -8.04 -4.72
N ASP A 182 -14.40 -6.81 -4.27
CA ASP A 182 -13.45 -5.87 -4.84
C ASP A 182 -12.15 -5.76 -4.06
N CYS A 183 -11.89 -6.69 -3.15
CA CYS A 183 -10.56 -6.82 -2.55
C CYS A 183 -9.56 -7.36 -3.59
N VAL A 184 -9.94 -8.39 -4.36
CA VAL A 184 -9.13 -8.96 -5.44
C VAL A 184 -10.05 -9.41 -6.56
N VAL A 185 -9.81 -8.92 -7.78
CA VAL A 185 -10.65 -9.18 -8.96
C VAL A 185 -10.01 -10.16 -9.94
N GLY A 186 -10.86 -10.77 -10.78
CA GLY A 186 -10.46 -11.80 -11.75
C GLY A 186 -9.55 -11.29 -12.87
N HIS A 187 -9.61 -9.99 -13.18
CA HIS A 187 -8.71 -9.35 -14.15
C HIS A 187 -8.29 -7.95 -13.68
N GLY A 188 -7.06 -7.56 -13.97
CA GLY A 188 -6.60 -6.18 -13.73
C GLY A 188 -6.26 -5.90 -12.27
N TRP A 189 -6.57 -4.71 -11.80
CA TRP A 189 -6.27 -4.23 -10.45
C TRP A 189 -7.46 -3.43 -9.92
N VAL A 190 -7.54 -3.24 -8.61
CA VAL A 190 -8.62 -2.47 -7.99
C VAL A 190 -8.12 -1.08 -7.61
N VAL A 191 -9.03 -0.11 -7.59
CA VAL A 191 -8.81 1.19 -6.93
C VAL A 191 -9.03 0.98 -5.44
N VAL A 192 -8.32 1.74 -4.60
CA VAL A 192 -8.41 1.62 -3.13
C VAL A 192 -8.52 3.00 -2.51
N SER A 193 -9.10 3.10 -1.32
CA SER A 193 -9.24 4.34 -0.55
C SER A 193 -8.08 4.54 0.44
N ASP A 194 -7.60 3.47 1.09
CA ASP A 194 -6.43 3.51 1.99
C ASP A 194 -5.46 2.37 1.68
N MET A 195 -4.30 2.73 1.13
CA MET A 195 -3.25 1.78 0.72
C MET A 195 -2.68 0.97 1.89
N LYS A 196 -2.51 1.58 3.06
CA LYS A 196 -1.93 0.89 4.23
C LYS A 196 -2.91 -0.17 4.74
N THR A 197 -4.17 0.22 4.89
CA THR A 197 -5.26 -0.65 5.34
C THR A 197 -5.49 -1.78 4.34
N TYR A 198 -5.52 -1.47 3.04
CA TYR A 198 -5.70 -2.46 1.98
C TYR A 198 -4.58 -3.50 1.96
N MET A 199 -3.31 -3.08 2.08
CA MET A 199 -2.18 -4.01 2.15
C MET A 199 -2.26 -4.92 3.39
N ALA A 200 -2.70 -4.42 4.54
CA ALA A 200 -2.92 -5.23 5.74
C ALA A 200 -4.04 -6.27 5.54
N SER A 201 -5.10 -5.92 4.81
CA SER A 201 -6.16 -6.85 4.39
C SER A 201 -5.61 -7.95 3.49
N LEU A 202 -4.80 -7.60 2.48
CA LEU A 202 -4.14 -8.58 1.60
C LEU A 202 -3.18 -9.50 2.38
N GLU A 203 -2.40 -8.97 3.32
CA GLU A 203 -1.52 -9.75 4.19
C GLU A 203 -2.31 -10.75 5.03
N THR A 204 -3.45 -10.33 5.58
CA THR A 204 -4.37 -11.22 6.32
C THR A 204 -4.88 -12.33 5.42
N LEU A 205 -5.38 -12.01 4.23
CA LEU A 205 -5.87 -13.00 3.26
C LEU A 205 -4.75 -13.93 2.73
N ALA A 206 -3.51 -13.46 2.68
CA ALA A 206 -2.35 -14.26 2.28
C ALA A 206 -1.98 -15.37 3.29
N THR A 207 -2.64 -15.42 4.45
CA THR A 207 -2.51 -16.51 5.44
C THR A 207 -3.47 -17.69 5.19
N LEU A 208 -4.43 -17.53 4.27
CA LEU A 208 -5.39 -18.58 3.92
C LEU A 208 -4.73 -19.78 3.21
N PRO A 209 -5.41 -20.95 3.16
CA PRO A 209 -4.82 -22.18 2.64
C PRO A 209 -4.29 -22.07 1.19
N PRO A 210 -3.20 -22.79 0.81
CA PRO A 210 -2.67 -22.76 -0.55
C PRO A 210 -3.65 -23.17 -1.66
N SER A 211 -4.68 -23.97 -1.33
CA SER A 211 -5.73 -24.38 -2.27
C SER A 211 -6.83 -23.32 -2.46
N LEU A 212 -6.65 -22.11 -1.96
CA LEU A 212 -7.65 -21.06 -2.01
C LEU A 212 -8.02 -20.71 -3.47
N ARG A 213 -9.33 -20.67 -3.75
CA ARG A 213 -9.90 -20.13 -4.99
C ARG A 213 -10.59 -18.80 -4.71
N LEU A 214 -10.64 -17.89 -5.70
CA LEU A 214 -11.39 -16.64 -5.58
C LEU A 214 -12.60 -16.62 -6.50
N TYR A 215 -13.73 -16.21 -5.93
CA TYR A 215 -14.94 -15.80 -6.64
C TYR A 215 -15.07 -14.27 -6.49
N PRO A 216 -14.51 -13.50 -7.44
CA PRO A 216 -14.36 -12.05 -7.30
C PRO A 216 -15.64 -11.28 -7.62
N GLY A 217 -15.75 -10.03 -7.16
CA GLY A 217 -16.82 -9.10 -7.53
C GLY A 217 -16.86 -8.82 -9.03
N HIS A 218 -15.70 -8.89 -9.70
CA HIS A 218 -15.60 -8.70 -11.14
C HIS A 218 -14.62 -9.68 -11.80
N GLY A 219 -14.92 -10.06 -13.05
CA GLY A 219 -14.06 -10.91 -13.86
C GLY A 219 -14.23 -12.42 -13.60
N ILE A 220 -13.27 -13.21 -14.06
CA ILE A 220 -13.32 -14.68 -13.98
C ILE A 220 -13.01 -15.20 -12.58
N VAL A 221 -13.44 -16.44 -12.33
CA VAL A 221 -12.95 -17.24 -11.20
C VAL A 221 -11.42 -17.34 -11.25
N VAL A 222 -10.77 -17.23 -10.09
CA VAL A 222 -9.33 -17.38 -9.94
C VAL A 222 -9.02 -18.68 -9.21
N GLU A 223 -8.59 -19.69 -9.97
CA GLU A 223 -8.30 -21.03 -9.42
C GLU A 223 -7.10 -21.04 -8.46
N LYS A 224 -6.10 -20.20 -8.71
CA LYS A 224 -4.93 -20.03 -7.83
C LYS A 224 -5.07 -18.74 -7.04
N GLY A 225 -6.06 -18.70 -6.16
CA GLY A 225 -6.46 -17.49 -5.45
C GLY A 225 -5.39 -16.93 -4.54
N LEU A 226 -4.67 -17.79 -3.81
CA LEU A 226 -3.57 -17.36 -2.94
C LEU A 226 -2.43 -16.74 -3.74
N ASP A 227 -2.10 -17.30 -4.91
CA ASP A 227 -1.07 -16.76 -5.80
C ASP A 227 -1.47 -15.37 -6.31
N ARG A 228 -2.75 -15.18 -6.63
CA ARG A 228 -3.28 -13.88 -7.06
C ARG A 228 -3.22 -12.82 -5.97
N ILE A 229 -3.57 -13.15 -4.72
CA ILE A 229 -3.42 -12.24 -3.57
C ILE A 229 -1.94 -11.84 -3.39
N LYS A 230 -1.02 -12.80 -3.49
CA LYS A 230 0.43 -12.53 -3.38
C LYS A 230 0.94 -11.68 -4.54
N GLU A 231 0.39 -11.85 -5.74
CA GLU A 231 0.69 -11.00 -6.89
C GLU A 231 0.28 -9.55 -6.65
N TYR A 232 -0.91 -9.31 -6.08
CA TYR A 232 -1.33 -7.97 -5.62
C TYR A 232 -0.36 -7.37 -4.63
N LEU A 233 -0.03 -8.12 -3.56
CA LEU A 233 0.88 -7.61 -2.53
C LEU A 233 2.27 -7.29 -3.12
N ALA A 234 2.80 -8.17 -3.96
CA ALA A 234 4.08 -7.96 -4.64
C ALA A 234 4.04 -6.75 -5.59
N HIS A 235 2.93 -6.56 -6.33
CA HIS A 235 2.75 -5.39 -7.20
C HIS A 235 2.83 -4.08 -6.41
N LEU A 236 2.11 -4.00 -5.28
CA LEU A 236 2.09 -2.82 -4.42
C LEU A 236 3.45 -2.55 -3.77
N LEU A 237 4.12 -3.60 -3.26
CA LEU A 237 5.45 -3.47 -2.67
C LEU A 237 6.50 -3.04 -3.68
N ASN A 238 6.45 -3.57 -4.89
CA ASN A 238 7.35 -3.16 -5.97
C ASN A 238 7.13 -1.69 -6.36
N LYS A 239 5.87 -1.26 -6.44
CA LYS A 239 5.53 0.14 -6.71
C LYS A 239 6.00 1.08 -5.61
N GLU A 240 5.81 0.70 -4.35
CA GLU A 240 6.34 1.43 -3.20
C GLU A 240 7.87 1.56 -3.25
N ALA A 241 8.59 0.48 -3.55
CA ALA A 241 10.04 0.49 -3.68
C ALA A 241 10.52 1.42 -4.80
N MET A 242 9.81 1.45 -5.93
CA MET A 242 10.08 2.38 -7.03
C MET A 242 9.84 3.83 -6.62
N ILE A 243 8.74 4.13 -5.94
CA ILE A 243 8.44 5.48 -5.42
C ILE A 243 9.54 5.93 -4.47
N ILE A 244 9.91 5.10 -3.48
CA ILE A 244 11.01 5.41 -2.55
C ILE A 244 12.30 5.74 -3.31
N LYS A 245 12.68 4.90 -4.27
CA LYS A 245 13.89 5.10 -5.07
C LYS A 245 13.85 6.42 -5.85
N THR A 246 12.70 6.77 -6.43
CA THR A 246 12.55 8.05 -7.14
C THR A 246 12.58 9.24 -6.18
N LEU A 247 11.94 9.14 -5.00
CA LEU A 247 12.00 10.20 -3.97
C LEU A 247 13.43 10.48 -3.46
N GLN A 248 14.33 9.50 -3.56
CA GLN A 248 15.75 9.65 -3.21
C GLN A 248 16.59 10.33 -4.32
N SER A 249 16.01 10.51 -5.50
CA SER A 249 16.65 11.23 -6.62
C SER A 249 16.24 12.70 -6.66
N PRO A 250 17.04 13.59 -7.27
CA PRO A 250 16.69 15.00 -7.41
C PRO A 250 15.33 15.17 -8.12
N PRO A 251 14.41 16.00 -7.59
CA PRO A 251 13.13 16.28 -8.25
C PRO A 251 13.31 17.07 -9.55
N PRO A 252 12.25 17.20 -10.37
CA PRO A 252 12.28 18.05 -11.57
C PRO A 252 12.74 19.48 -11.25
N ALA A 253 13.41 20.12 -12.23
CA ALA A 253 13.98 21.44 -12.04
C ALA A 253 12.89 22.47 -11.67
N GLY A 254 13.06 23.13 -10.52
CA GLY A 254 12.11 24.11 -10.00
C GLY A 254 11.17 23.58 -8.91
N ASN A 255 11.15 22.27 -8.69
CA ASN A 255 10.40 21.65 -7.60
C ASN A 255 11.31 21.40 -6.37
N ALA A 256 10.77 21.55 -5.17
CA ALA A 256 11.45 21.25 -3.91
C ALA A 256 11.27 19.78 -3.47
N GLY A 257 10.34 19.06 -4.09
CA GLY A 257 10.13 17.61 -3.95
C GLY A 257 9.34 17.01 -5.12
N TRP A 258 8.82 15.80 -4.91
CA TRP A 258 8.07 15.04 -5.90
C TRP A 258 6.58 15.08 -5.58
N SER A 259 5.76 15.58 -6.51
CA SER A 259 4.30 15.41 -6.44
C SER A 259 3.89 14.03 -6.96
N SER A 260 2.69 13.55 -6.59
CA SER A 260 2.16 12.31 -7.20
C SER A 260 1.95 12.49 -8.69
N TRP A 261 1.62 13.71 -9.13
CA TRP A 261 1.51 14.07 -10.54
C TRP A 261 2.83 13.91 -11.30
N ASN A 262 3.94 14.46 -10.80
CA ASN A 262 5.24 14.28 -11.47
C ASN A 262 5.71 12.83 -11.46
N LEU A 263 5.50 12.11 -10.34
CA LEU A 263 5.82 10.68 -10.25
C LEU A 263 5.05 9.84 -11.28
N THR A 264 3.84 10.24 -11.65
CA THR A 264 3.05 9.55 -12.68
C THR A 264 3.78 9.46 -14.02
N PHE A 265 4.59 10.45 -14.36
CA PHE A 265 5.31 10.51 -15.63
C PHE A 265 6.78 10.07 -15.53
N GLU A 266 7.35 10.12 -14.32
CA GLU A 266 8.79 9.89 -14.10
C GLU A 266 9.10 8.51 -13.45
N LEU A 267 8.08 7.78 -12.97
CA LEU A 267 8.29 6.45 -12.39
C LEU A 267 8.76 5.44 -13.47
N PRO A 268 9.93 4.79 -13.30
CA PRO A 268 10.48 3.91 -14.32
C PRO A 268 9.58 2.73 -14.67
N GLY A 269 9.29 2.50 -15.96
CA GLY A 269 8.52 1.34 -16.41
C GLY A 269 7.01 1.44 -16.19
N LEU A 270 6.51 2.60 -15.75
CA LEU A 270 5.08 2.87 -15.70
C LEU A 270 4.59 3.29 -17.10
N ASN A 271 3.67 2.51 -17.67
CA ASN A 271 3.02 2.86 -18.93
C ASN A 271 1.63 3.45 -18.64
N VAL A 272 1.55 4.78 -18.61
CA VAL A 272 0.30 5.49 -18.34
C VAL A 272 -0.47 5.68 -19.64
N LYS A 273 -1.70 5.15 -19.68
CA LYS A 273 -2.58 5.34 -20.84
C LYS A 273 -3.17 6.75 -20.82
N PRO A 274 -3.35 7.39 -21.98
CA PRO A 274 -4.06 8.66 -22.07
C PRO A 274 -5.40 8.62 -21.34
N HIS A 275 -5.72 9.69 -20.60
CA HIS A 275 -6.94 9.84 -19.81
C HIS A 275 -7.06 8.97 -18.55
N THR A 276 -5.98 8.27 -18.16
CA THR A 276 -5.91 7.51 -16.90
C THR A 276 -4.91 8.10 -15.89
N GLU A 277 -4.27 9.21 -16.24
CA GLU A 277 -3.21 9.86 -15.46
C GLU A 277 -3.69 10.20 -14.05
N HIS A 278 -4.91 10.72 -13.91
CA HIS A 278 -5.46 11.08 -12.60
C HIS A 278 -5.63 9.86 -11.68
N LEU A 279 -6.08 8.71 -12.20
CA LEU A 279 -6.22 7.48 -11.41
C LEU A 279 -4.86 6.93 -10.98
N VAL A 280 -3.88 6.99 -11.88
CA VAL A 280 -2.51 6.56 -11.57
C VAL A 280 -1.88 7.47 -10.52
N SER A 281 -2.00 8.79 -10.70
CA SER A 281 -1.48 9.79 -9.76
C SER A 281 -2.17 9.65 -8.39
N PHE A 282 -3.48 9.41 -8.36
CA PHE A 282 -4.21 9.13 -7.14
C PHE A 282 -3.66 7.91 -6.41
N THR A 283 -3.43 6.81 -7.12
CA THR A 283 -2.83 5.59 -6.53
C THR A 283 -1.43 5.86 -5.97
N ILE A 284 -0.61 6.64 -6.68
CA ILE A 284 0.73 7.05 -6.22
C ILE A 284 0.62 7.92 -4.96
N MET A 285 -0.34 8.86 -4.92
CA MET A 285 -0.60 9.66 -3.73
C MET A 285 -0.90 8.77 -2.53
N LEU A 286 -1.75 7.73 -2.66
CA LEU A 286 -2.03 6.81 -1.56
C LEU A 286 -0.78 6.06 -1.06
N HIS A 287 0.16 5.72 -1.94
CA HIS A 287 1.46 5.21 -1.52
C HIS A 287 2.28 6.25 -0.73
N LEU A 288 2.30 7.52 -1.18
CA LEU A 288 2.98 8.60 -0.45
C LEU A 288 2.37 8.81 0.94
N LEU A 289 1.05 8.74 1.06
CA LEU A 289 0.35 8.83 2.35
C LEU A 289 0.75 7.68 3.28
N LYS A 290 0.78 6.45 2.77
CA LYS A 290 1.26 5.29 3.53
C LYS A 290 2.70 5.52 4.01
N LEU A 291 3.60 5.95 3.12
CA LEU A 291 5.00 6.26 3.46
C LEU A 291 5.11 7.37 4.50
N GLY A 292 4.25 8.40 4.42
CA GLY A 292 4.13 9.46 5.40
C GLY A 292 3.75 8.93 6.79
N LYS A 293 2.68 8.11 6.85
CA LYS A 293 2.23 7.44 8.09
C LYS A 293 3.32 6.53 8.70
N GLU A 294 4.27 6.02 7.89
CA GLU A 294 5.41 5.20 8.33
C GLU A 294 6.67 6.02 8.67
N GLY A 295 6.63 7.34 8.46
CA GLY A 295 7.76 8.25 8.66
C GLY A 295 8.89 8.03 7.66
N LYS A 296 8.58 7.59 6.43
CA LYS A 296 9.53 7.39 5.31
C LYS A 296 9.43 8.52 4.27
N ALA A 297 8.37 9.31 4.28
CA ALA A 297 8.20 10.47 3.43
C ALA A 297 7.54 11.60 4.23
N ARG A 298 7.65 12.85 3.75
CA ARG A 298 6.92 13.99 4.30
C ARG A 298 6.61 15.01 3.21
N ILE A 299 5.56 15.79 3.41
CA ILE A 299 5.26 16.95 2.56
C ILE A 299 6.32 18.03 2.83
N VAL A 300 6.84 18.62 1.75
CA VAL A 300 7.98 19.55 1.80
C VAL A 300 7.65 20.83 2.56
N ASP A 301 6.47 21.40 2.34
CA ASP A 301 6.00 22.63 2.99
C ASP A 301 5.58 22.43 4.46
N GLY A 302 5.60 21.19 4.95
CA GLY A 302 5.23 20.83 6.32
C GLY A 302 3.73 20.83 6.59
N SER A 303 2.88 20.98 5.57
CA SER A 303 1.44 20.78 5.73
C SER A 303 1.11 19.32 6.04
N ASP A 304 0.01 19.13 6.78
CA ASP A 304 -0.56 17.81 6.99
C ASP A 304 -1.36 17.36 5.76
N PHE A 305 -1.55 16.05 5.65
CA PHE A 305 -2.47 15.50 4.66
C PHE A 305 -3.92 15.87 5.01
N ASP A 306 -4.64 16.38 4.01
CA ASP A 306 -6.07 16.67 4.11
C ASP A 306 -6.86 15.58 3.35
N PRO A 307 -7.53 14.65 4.07
CA PRO A 307 -8.33 13.60 3.43
C PRO A 307 -9.55 14.16 2.70
N GLU A 308 -10.06 15.34 3.08
CA GLU A 308 -11.26 15.93 2.47
C GLU A 308 -10.96 16.67 1.15
N ASN A 309 -9.68 16.93 0.85
CA ASN A 309 -9.25 17.67 -0.33
C ASN A 309 -8.15 16.91 -1.11
N MET A 310 -8.49 15.72 -1.60
CA MET A 310 -7.53 14.83 -2.28
C MET A 310 -6.92 15.41 -3.56
N TYR A 311 -7.68 16.19 -4.36
CA TYR A 311 -7.15 16.78 -5.60
C TYR A 311 -5.98 17.75 -5.35
N PRO A 312 -6.10 18.76 -4.46
CA PRO A 312 -4.96 19.57 -4.05
C PRO A 312 -3.77 18.78 -3.48
N MET A 313 -4.03 17.61 -2.86
CA MET A 313 -2.97 16.76 -2.33
C MET A 313 -2.13 16.10 -3.42
N MET A 314 -2.63 15.94 -4.64
CA MET A 314 -1.88 15.38 -5.76
C MET A 314 -0.72 16.29 -6.21
N ASP A 315 -0.85 17.60 -6.00
CA ASP A 315 0.17 18.61 -6.35
C ASP A 315 1.14 18.88 -5.20
N LYS A 316 0.87 18.38 -3.99
CA LYS A 316 1.78 18.53 -2.86
C LYS A 316 3.08 17.80 -3.14
N GLU A 317 4.19 18.48 -2.88
CA GLU A 317 5.53 17.94 -3.09
C GLU A 317 5.99 17.16 -1.86
N TRP A 318 6.53 15.96 -2.09
CA TRP A 318 7.01 15.05 -1.06
C TRP A 318 8.53 14.85 -1.17
N CYS A 319 9.18 14.64 -0.04
CA CYS A 319 10.57 14.20 0.00
C CYS A 319 10.74 12.95 0.85
N TYR A 320 11.78 12.16 0.51
CA TYR A 320 12.16 11.00 1.31
C TYR A 320 12.73 11.43 2.67
N VAL A 321 12.34 10.71 3.73
CA VAL A 321 12.88 10.90 5.08
C VAL A 321 13.82 9.75 5.38
N ASP A 322 15.12 10.03 5.38
CA ASP A 322 16.13 9.06 5.82
C ASP A 322 16.25 9.12 7.35
N LYS A 323 15.74 8.08 8.02
CA LYS A 323 15.83 7.95 9.49
C LYS A 323 17.29 7.92 10.00
N ASN A 324 18.27 7.63 9.15
CA ASN A 324 19.69 7.67 9.50
C ASN A 324 20.29 9.09 9.45
N ILE A 325 19.66 10.05 8.77
CA ILE A 325 20.17 11.42 8.60
C ILE A 325 19.43 12.40 9.52
N ASP A 326 18.11 12.26 9.67
CA ASP A 326 17.28 13.20 10.46
C ASP A 326 17.27 12.91 11.98
N SER A 327 17.95 11.87 12.45
CA SER A 327 18.20 11.63 13.88
C SER A 327 19.49 12.30 14.40
N ALA A 328 20.26 12.96 13.53
CA ALA A 328 21.38 13.78 13.97
C ALA A 328 20.85 15.08 14.60
N PRO A 329 21.31 15.47 15.82
CA PRO A 329 20.85 16.70 16.46
C PRO A 329 21.06 17.91 15.54
N GLN A 330 20.07 18.82 15.51
CA GLN A 330 19.98 19.99 14.62
C GLN A 330 21.25 20.84 14.54
N THR A 331 22.15 20.75 15.53
CA THR A 331 23.45 21.41 15.57
C THR A 331 24.41 20.97 14.45
N ASN A 332 24.30 19.74 13.94
CA ASN A 332 25.20 19.24 12.88
C ASN A 332 24.79 19.69 11.47
N ARG A 333 23.50 20.00 11.23
CA ARG A 333 23.00 20.46 9.92
C ARG A 333 23.53 21.85 9.57
N THR A 334 23.70 22.70 10.59
CA THR A 334 24.29 24.04 10.44
C THR A 334 25.78 23.95 10.14
N LEU A 335 26.51 23.04 10.80
CA LEU A 335 27.95 22.89 10.58
C LEU A 335 28.27 22.37 9.17
N TYR A 336 27.46 21.43 8.66
CA TYR A 336 27.61 20.88 7.31
C TYR A 336 27.33 21.94 6.23
N ASN A 337 26.24 22.70 6.41
CA ASN A 337 25.84 23.77 5.48
C ASN A 337 26.74 25.02 5.56
N ASP A 338 27.46 25.23 6.67
CA ASP A 338 28.42 26.33 6.82
C ASP A 338 29.82 25.93 6.31
N LEU A 339 30.20 24.65 6.41
CA LEU A 339 31.39 24.10 5.76
C LEU A 339 31.26 24.16 4.23
N GLU A 340 30.14 23.71 3.69
CA GLU A 340 29.89 23.69 2.23
C GLU A 340 29.84 25.11 1.62
N ARG A 341 29.28 26.07 2.36
CA ARG A 341 29.27 27.50 1.95
C ARG A 341 30.65 28.16 2.04
N ARG A 342 31.49 27.79 3.01
CA ARG A 342 32.82 28.38 3.21
C ARG A 342 33.89 27.82 2.26
N THR A 343 33.65 26.68 1.62
CA THR A 343 34.68 25.98 0.82
C THR A 343 34.54 26.12 -0.69
N GLN A 344 33.70 27.03 -1.21
CA GLN A 344 33.51 27.34 -2.65
C GLN A 344 34.55 26.69 -3.59
N GLY A 345 34.29 25.44 -4.00
CA GLY A 345 35.06 24.73 -5.04
C GLY A 345 36.54 24.39 -4.78
N SER A 346 37.00 24.21 -3.53
CA SER A 346 38.39 23.76 -3.30
C SER A 346 38.59 22.25 -3.54
N PRO A 347 39.47 21.80 -4.46
CA PRO A 347 39.64 20.38 -4.82
C PRO A 347 40.31 19.52 -3.73
N LEU A 348 40.85 20.14 -2.67
CA LEU A 348 41.68 19.45 -1.67
C LEU A 348 40.88 18.64 -0.64
N LEU A 349 39.57 18.86 -0.51
CA LEU A 349 38.74 18.13 0.47
C LEU A 349 38.14 16.83 -0.08
N LEU A 350 37.94 16.72 -1.40
CA LEU A 350 37.45 15.50 -2.07
C LEU A 350 38.43 14.32 -1.92
N THR A 351 39.71 14.57 -1.65
CA THR A 351 40.71 13.54 -1.36
C THR A 351 40.67 13.08 0.09
N VAL A 352 40.19 13.91 1.02
CA VAL A 352 40.11 13.55 2.45
C VAL A 352 38.85 12.75 2.76
N LEU A 353 37.74 13.06 2.07
CA LEU A 353 36.47 12.34 2.22
C LEU A 353 36.44 10.98 1.50
N SER A 354 37.30 10.75 0.50
CA SER A 354 37.43 9.45 -0.19
C SER A 354 38.37 8.45 0.50
N ILE A 355 39.07 8.86 1.55
CA ILE A 355 40.00 7.99 2.31
C ILE A 355 39.32 7.36 3.54
N PHE A 356 38.16 7.86 3.98
CA PHE A 356 37.45 7.36 5.16
C PHE A 356 36.03 6.89 4.84
N ASP A 357 35.93 5.81 4.08
CA ASP A 357 34.81 4.87 4.20
C ASP A 357 35.17 3.86 5.30
N LEU A 358 34.49 3.90 6.46
CA LEU A 358 33.97 2.74 7.22
C LEU A 358 33.49 3.08 8.65
N PRO A 359 32.51 2.32 9.17
CA PRO A 359 31.88 2.51 10.47
C PRO A 359 32.66 1.77 11.57
N SER A 360 33.41 2.49 12.39
CA SER A 360 33.86 2.00 13.71
C SER A 360 34.65 3.05 14.47
N LEU A 361 33.98 4.10 14.95
CA LEU A 361 34.57 5.07 15.88
C LEU A 361 34.50 4.55 17.33
N THR A 362 35.02 3.35 17.57
CA THR A 362 35.15 2.78 18.92
C THR A 362 36.50 2.08 19.14
N PHE A 363 37.33 1.92 18.09
CA PHE A 363 38.62 1.24 18.20
C PHE A 363 39.85 2.18 18.23
N ALA A 364 39.69 3.45 17.87
CA ALA A 364 40.81 4.41 17.83
C ALA A 364 41.15 5.05 19.20
N PHE A 365 40.30 4.87 20.22
CA PHE A 365 40.49 5.49 21.54
C PHE A 365 41.41 4.71 22.50
N CYS A 366 41.90 3.52 22.12
CA CYS A 366 42.72 2.69 23.02
C CYS A 366 44.22 2.60 22.69
N ILE A 367 44.73 3.30 21.66
CA ILE A 367 46.16 3.18 21.29
C ILE A 367 46.94 4.52 21.36
N ILE A 368 46.28 5.67 21.54
CA ILE A 368 46.96 6.98 21.64
C ILE A 368 46.63 7.68 22.96
N ALA A 369 46.71 6.97 24.08
CA ALA A 369 46.52 7.54 25.42
C ALA A 369 47.50 6.99 26.48
N PRO A 370 48.75 6.65 26.12
CA PRO A 370 49.85 6.97 27.03
C PRO A 370 51.15 7.35 26.30
N LEU A 371 51.23 8.56 25.73
CA LEU A 371 52.52 9.15 25.34
C LEU A 371 52.67 10.63 25.70
N TYR A 372 51.84 11.14 26.62
CA TYR A 372 51.95 12.52 27.12
C TYR A 372 51.85 12.62 28.65
N LEU A 373 52.38 11.65 29.38
CA LEU A 373 52.67 11.79 30.82
C LEU A 373 53.91 10.95 31.16
N SER A 374 55.10 11.49 30.88
CA SER A 374 56.35 11.26 31.64
C SER A 374 57.56 11.71 30.79
N ARG A 375 58.03 12.93 31.04
CA ARG A 375 59.44 13.27 30.87
C ARG A 375 59.89 13.96 32.16
N SER A 376 60.46 13.18 33.07
CA SER A 376 61.52 13.66 33.96
C SER A 376 62.52 12.53 34.23
N ASN A 377 63.77 12.84 33.86
CA ASN A 377 65.04 12.26 34.31
C ASN A 377 65.47 10.85 33.86
N GLY A 378 66.68 10.79 33.30
CA GLY A 378 67.63 9.72 33.63
C GLY A 378 68.22 8.92 32.47
N MET A 379 69.41 9.35 32.04
CA MET A 379 70.43 8.70 31.19
C MET A 379 70.53 7.15 31.19
N ALA A 380 70.87 6.61 30.01
CA ALA A 380 72.09 5.80 29.70
C ALA A 380 71.85 4.43 28.99
N MET A 381 72.50 4.31 27.81
CA MET A 381 73.11 3.10 27.17
C MET A 381 72.18 1.91 26.82
N ASP A 382 72.38 1.08 25.79
CA ASP A 382 73.45 0.83 24.81
C ASP A 382 72.87 -0.05 23.66
N ARG A 383 73.50 -0.02 22.47
CA ARG A 383 73.57 -1.05 21.40
C ARG A 383 72.26 -1.48 20.67
N GLY A 384 72.21 -1.64 19.35
CA GLY A 384 73.19 -1.52 18.27
C GLY A 384 72.64 -2.15 16.97
N PHE A 385 73.17 -1.68 15.83
CA PHE A 385 73.35 -2.41 14.54
C PHE A 385 72.09 -2.90 13.78
N LEU A 386 71.87 -2.74 12.47
CA LEU A 386 72.71 -2.49 11.27
C LEU A 386 71.84 -1.82 10.18
N ALA A 387 72.42 -0.88 9.43
CA ALA A 387 71.99 -0.51 8.08
C ALA A 387 72.59 -1.50 7.04
N PRO A 388 72.14 -1.48 5.77
CA PRO A 388 72.84 -0.62 4.83
C PRO A 388 71.96 0.14 3.82
N GLU A 389 72.61 1.18 3.30
CA GLU A 389 72.20 2.22 2.36
C GLU A 389 72.02 1.73 0.91
N CYS A 390 71.20 2.43 0.12
CA CYS A 390 71.70 3.25 -1.02
C CYS A 390 70.57 4.02 -1.77
N ASN A 391 70.64 5.35 -1.63
CA ASN A 391 70.50 6.43 -2.63
C ASN A 391 69.33 6.55 -3.62
N GLY A 392 68.68 7.73 -3.59
CA GLY A 392 68.01 8.32 -4.75
C GLY A 392 67.04 9.47 -4.49
N HIS A 393 67.57 10.69 -4.32
CA HIS A 393 66.96 12.02 -4.60
C HIS A 393 65.52 12.38 -4.17
N GLY A 394 65.43 13.39 -3.28
CA GLY A 394 64.60 14.59 -3.50
C GLY A 394 63.25 14.66 -2.78
N LEU A 395 63.20 15.17 -1.54
CA LEU A 395 61.96 15.69 -0.93
C LEU A 395 62.25 16.68 0.20
N GLY A 396 62.65 17.90 -0.17
CA GLY A 396 62.81 19.04 0.73
C GLY A 396 61.67 20.05 0.59
N LEU A 397 60.41 19.63 0.84
CA LEU A 397 59.26 20.56 0.96
C LEU A 397 58.04 19.96 1.68
N GLY A 398 58.19 18.87 2.45
CA GLY A 398 57.07 18.12 3.04
C GLY A 398 56.87 18.25 4.56
N ILE A 399 57.78 18.90 5.28
CA ILE A 399 57.78 18.87 6.76
C ILE A 399 57.12 20.15 7.34
N GLY A 400 57.17 21.28 6.63
CA GLY A 400 56.51 22.52 7.05
C GLY A 400 54.98 22.49 6.97
N LEU A 401 54.40 21.88 5.93
CA LEU A 401 52.94 21.83 5.75
C LEU A 401 52.24 20.84 6.68
N LYS A 402 52.88 19.74 7.07
CA LYS A 402 52.31 18.76 8.01
C LYS A 402 52.24 19.30 9.45
N ALA A 403 53.21 20.13 9.85
CA ALA A 403 53.19 20.80 11.15
C ALA A 403 52.08 21.85 11.24
N ILE A 404 51.82 22.59 10.15
CA ILE A 404 50.74 23.60 10.07
C ILE A 404 49.36 22.92 10.05
N ALA A 405 49.21 21.79 9.35
CA ALA A 405 47.97 21.02 9.34
C ALA A 405 47.62 20.42 10.71
N LEU A 406 48.61 19.87 11.43
CA LEU A 406 48.39 19.37 12.80
C LEU A 406 48.08 20.50 13.78
N LEU A 407 48.72 21.67 13.64
CA LEU A 407 48.45 22.83 14.50
C LEU A 407 47.03 23.37 14.28
N ASN A 408 46.56 23.43 13.04
CA ASN A 408 45.19 23.86 12.71
C ASN A 408 44.12 22.86 13.17
N ILE A 409 44.39 21.56 13.08
CA ILE A 409 43.48 20.52 13.59
C ILE A 409 43.43 20.56 15.12
N THR A 410 44.56 20.81 15.79
CA THR A 410 44.61 20.92 17.25
C THR A 410 43.90 22.18 17.74
N ILE A 411 44.04 23.32 17.05
CA ILE A 411 43.31 24.57 17.35
C ILE A 411 41.80 24.38 17.10
N LEU A 412 41.42 23.70 16.02
CA LEU A 412 40.01 23.40 15.72
C LEU A 412 39.39 22.50 16.79
N LEU A 413 40.10 21.46 17.25
CA LEU A 413 39.64 20.58 18.31
C LEU A 413 39.58 21.28 19.68
N LEU A 414 40.54 22.15 20.01
CA LEU A 414 40.48 22.97 21.23
C LEU A 414 39.35 24.01 21.21
N THR A 415 38.97 24.51 20.04
CA THR A 415 37.83 25.43 19.89
C THR A 415 36.49 24.71 20.01
N ILE A 416 36.42 23.45 19.56
CA ILE A 416 35.21 22.61 19.66
C ILE A 416 35.00 22.08 21.08
N PHE A 417 36.08 21.72 21.80
CA PHE A 417 35.98 21.12 23.13
C PHE A 417 36.25 22.10 24.29
N GLY A 418 36.79 23.29 24.04
CA GLY A 418 37.02 24.34 25.04
C GLY A 418 35.77 25.14 25.46
N HIS A 419 34.58 24.73 25.00
CA HIS A 419 33.29 25.31 25.44
C HIS A 419 32.44 24.36 26.28
N TYR A 420 33.01 23.25 26.75
CA TYR A 420 32.43 22.41 27.79
C TYR A 420 33.45 22.14 28.89
N THR A 421 33.69 23.15 29.73
CA THR A 421 34.02 23.01 31.16
C THR A 421 33.41 24.16 31.91
#